data_AF-A0A392NPX3-F1
#
_entry.id   AF-A0A392NPX3-F1
#
_cell.length_a   1.000
_cell.length_b   1.000
_cell.length_c   1.000
_cell.angle_alpha   90.00
_cell.angle_beta   90.00
_cell.angle_gamma   90.00
#
_symmetry.space_group_name_H-M   'P 1'
#
loop_
_entity.id
_entity.type
_entity.pdbx_description
1 polymer ?
#
loop_
_entity_poly.entity_id
_entity_poly.type
_entity_poly.pdbx_seq_one_letter_code
_entity_poly.pdbx_strand_id
1 'polypeptide(L)'
;LAGTAKSRFSAKDYSDHMALVRAYEGWKDAEREGSAYEYCWRNFLSAQTLQAIHSLRKQFSFILKEAGLVDTDSSINNKLSHNQSLVRAVICSGLFPGIASVVGDIHVI
;
A
#
# COMPACT_ATOMS: atom_id res chain seq x y z
N LEU A 1 -11.02 1.57 -18.31
CA LEU A 1 -11.15 0.50 -17.30
C LEU A 1 -10.05 0.54 -16.22
N ALA A 2 -8.76 0.52 -16.56
CA ALA A 2 -7.67 0.55 -15.57
C ALA A 2 -7.69 1.79 -14.64
N GLY A 3 -7.96 2.98 -15.18
CA GLY A 3 -8.12 4.21 -14.37
C GLY A 3 -9.27 4.14 -13.36
N THR A 4 -10.34 3.40 -13.68
CA THR A 4 -11.48 3.17 -12.77
C THR A 4 -11.09 2.22 -11.64
N ALA A 5 -10.30 1.18 -11.90
CA ALA A 5 -9.77 0.29 -10.88
C ALA A 5 -8.82 1.05 -9.93
N LYS A 6 -7.89 1.86 -10.49
CA LYS A 6 -7.01 2.73 -9.69
C LYS A 6 -7.81 3.71 -8.82
N SER A 7 -8.87 4.32 -9.37
CA SER A 7 -9.76 5.22 -8.62
C SER A 7 -10.48 4.50 -7.47
N ARG A 8 -10.97 3.27 -7.68
CA ARG A 8 -11.56 2.45 -6.61
C ARG A 8 -10.57 2.18 -5.48
N PHE A 9 -9.33 1.81 -5.81
CA PHE A 9 -8.29 1.66 -4.81
C PHE A 9 -7.86 2.99 -4.19
N SER A 10 -8.02 4.12 -4.86
CA SER A 10 -7.69 5.43 -4.27
C SER A 10 -8.70 5.87 -3.20
N ALA A 11 -9.90 5.29 -3.15
CA ALA A 11 -10.95 5.56 -2.15
C ALA A 11 -11.23 7.06 -1.88
N LYS A 12 -11.02 7.95 -2.86
CA LYS A 12 -11.09 9.43 -2.75
C LYS A 12 -9.97 10.09 -1.91
N ASP A 13 -8.98 9.32 -1.47
CA ASP A 13 -7.85 9.77 -0.64
C ASP A 13 -6.66 10.32 -1.45
N TYR A 14 -6.72 10.27 -2.78
CA TYR A 14 -5.70 10.75 -3.73
C TYR A 14 -4.25 10.33 -3.39
N SER A 15 -4.05 9.15 -2.80
CA SER A 15 -2.71 8.62 -2.50
C SER A 15 -2.48 7.33 -3.28
N ASP A 16 -1.58 7.37 -4.26
CA ASP A 16 -1.17 6.21 -5.05
C ASP A 16 -0.52 5.12 -4.18
N HIS A 17 0.24 5.51 -3.15
CA HIS A 17 0.78 4.57 -2.18
C HIS A 17 -0.32 3.83 -1.42
N MET A 18 -1.37 4.53 -0.97
CA MET A 18 -2.49 3.87 -0.29
C MET A 18 -3.32 3.01 -1.25
N ALA A 19 -3.42 3.39 -2.52
CA ALA A 19 -4.05 2.56 -3.53
C ALA A 19 -3.30 1.24 -3.71
N LEU A 20 -1.96 1.27 -3.75
CA LEU A 20 -1.13 0.07 -3.82
C LEU A 20 -1.29 -0.83 -2.58
N VAL A 21 -1.30 -0.24 -1.38
CA VAL A 21 -1.53 -0.99 -0.12
C VAL A 21 -2.87 -1.73 -0.20
N ARG A 22 -3.95 -1.04 -0.57
CA ARG A 22 -5.29 -1.65 -0.66
C ARG A 22 -5.38 -2.74 -1.74
N ALA A 23 -4.74 -2.54 -2.89
CA ALA A 23 -4.67 -3.57 -3.93
C ALA A 23 -3.93 -4.83 -3.46
N TYR A 24 -2.84 -4.66 -2.70
CA TYR A 24 -2.11 -5.78 -2.13
C TYR A 24 -2.92 -6.52 -1.05
N GLU A 25 -3.55 -5.81 -0.11
CA GLU A 25 -4.32 -6.46 0.96
C GLU A 25 -5.50 -7.24 0.38
N GLY A 26 -6.24 -6.66 -0.57
CA GLY A 26 -7.32 -7.38 -1.26
C GLY A 26 -6.83 -8.59 -2.07
N TRP A 27 -5.64 -8.51 -2.68
CA TRP A 27 -5.02 -9.67 -3.32
C TRP A 27 -4.62 -10.76 -2.30
N LYS A 28 -4.10 -10.39 -1.13
CA LYS A 28 -3.78 -11.33 -0.05
C LYS A 28 -5.01 -12.03 0.48
N ASP A 29 -6.16 -11.36 0.51
CA ASP A 29 -7.43 -11.97 0.89
C ASP A 29 -7.89 -12.97 -0.17
N ALA A 30 -7.89 -12.55 -1.44
CA ALA A 30 -8.21 -13.42 -2.57
C ALA A 30 -7.27 -14.64 -2.69
N GLU A 31 -5.98 -14.49 -2.36
CA GLU A 31 -5.04 -15.61 -2.32
C GLU A 31 -5.42 -16.66 -1.28
N ARG A 32 -5.86 -16.24 -0.08
CA ARG A 32 -6.33 -17.17 0.97
C ARG A 32 -7.60 -17.91 0.55
N GLU A 33 -8.42 -17.28 -0.28
CA GLU A 33 -9.66 -17.85 -0.81
C GLU A 33 -9.46 -18.64 -2.12
N GLY A 34 -8.23 -18.69 -2.66
CA GLY A 34 -7.93 -19.36 -3.93
C GLY A 34 -8.40 -18.60 -5.19
N SER A 35 -8.81 -17.33 -5.04
CA SER A 35 -9.37 -16.48 -6.10
C SER A 35 -8.39 -15.40 -6.61
N ALA A 36 -7.10 -15.46 -6.23
CA ALA A 36 -6.09 -14.46 -6.57
C ALA A 36 -5.97 -14.13 -8.07
N TYR A 37 -6.09 -15.13 -8.95
CA TYR A 37 -6.02 -14.91 -10.40
C TYR A 37 -7.20 -14.05 -10.89
N GLU A 38 -8.42 -14.40 -10.47
CA GLU A 38 -9.62 -13.63 -10.80
C GLU A 38 -9.53 -12.20 -10.24
N TYR A 39 -9.04 -12.05 -9.01
CA TYR A 39 -8.81 -10.75 -8.40
C TYR A 39 -7.86 -9.89 -9.25
N CYS A 40 -6.72 -10.45 -9.68
CA CYS A 40 -5.76 -9.75 -10.52
C CYS A 40 -6.39 -9.33 -11.86
N TRP A 41 -7.10 -10.24 -12.51
CA TRP A 41 -7.77 -9.99 -13.78
C TRP A 41 -8.79 -8.85 -13.68
N ARG A 42 -9.69 -8.90 -12.68
CA ARG A 42 -10.74 -7.91 -12.47
C ARG A 42 -10.22 -6.52 -12.12
N ASN A 43 -9.04 -6.45 -11.51
CA ASN A 43 -8.43 -5.22 -11.02
C ASN A 43 -7.26 -4.73 -11.87
N PHE A 44 -6.97 -5.37 -13.01
CA PHE A 44 -5.86 -5.04 -13.91
C PHE A 44 -4.48 -5.06 -13.20
N LEU A 45 -4.29 -6.03 -12.31
CA LEU A 45 -3.06 -6.20 -11.55
C LEU A 45 -2.21 -7.33 -12.13
N SER A 46 -0.89 -7.21 -12.01
CA SER A 46 0.04 -8.30 -12.32
C SER A 46 0.21 -9.19 -11.10
N ALA A 47 -0.17 -10.47 -11.24
CA ALA A 47 0.03 -11.48 -10.20
C ALA A 47 1.53 -11.62 -9.84
N GLN A 48 2.40 -11.60 -10.85
CA GLN A 48 3.86 -11.68 -10.66
C GLN A 48 4.38 -10.49 -9.83
N THR A 49 3.89 -9.29 -10.10
CA THR A 49 4.27 -8.08 -9.36
C THR A 49 3.81 -8.15 -7.91
N LEU A 50 2.57 -8.58 -7.66
CA LEU A 50 2.04 -8.75 -6.30
C LEU A 50 2.80 -9.82 -5.52
N GLN A 51 3.17 -10.91 -6.18
CA GLN A 51 4.02 -11.94 -5.59
C GLN A 51 5.41 -11.40 -5.23
N ALA A 52 6.03 -10.60 -6.11
CA ALA A 52 7.32 -9.97 -5.83
C ALA A 52 7.23 -9.03 -4.62
N ILE A 53 6.17 -8.22 -4.54
CA ILE A 53 5.89 -7.35 -3.38
C ILE A 53 5.72 -8.20 -2.11
N HIS A 54 5.00 -9.33 -2.17
CA HIS A 54 4.82 -10.22 -1.02
C HIS A 54 6.16 -10.76 -0.51
N SER A 55 7.02 -11.23 -1.41
CA SER A 55 8.36 -11.71 -1.08
C SER A 55 9.23 -10.63 -0.44
N LEU A 56 9.21 -9.41 -0.99
CA LEU A 56 9.95 -8.28 -0.42
C LEU A 56 9.44 -7.90 0.98
N ARG A 57 8.12 -7.87 1.19
CA ARG A 57 7.54 -7.62 2.53
C ARG A 57 8.04 -8.66 3.54
N LYS A 58 8.07 -9.94 3.18
CA LYS A 58 8.62 -11.01 4.04
C LYS A 58 10.10 -10.81 4.36
N GLN A 59 10.92 -10.48 3.35
CA GLN A 59 12.35 -10.22 3.54
C GLN A 59 12.59 -9.04 4.48
N PHE A 60 11.90 -7.92 4.28
CA PHE A 60 12.03 -6.77 5.18
C PHE A 60 11.55 -7.08 6.60
N SER A 61 10.44 -7.80 6.77
CA SER A 61 10.00 -8.23 8.10
C SER A 61 11.02 -9.11 8.81
N PHE A 62 11.67 -10.01 8.08
CA PHE A 62 12.74 -10.85 8.62
C PHE A 62 13.94 -10.01 9.08
N ILE A 63 14.45 -9.13 8.23
CA ILE A 63 15.60 -8.27 8.53
C ILE A 63 15.31 -7.37 9.75
N LEU A 64 14.13 -6.75 9.81
CA LEU A 64 13.74 -5.89 10.93
C LEU A 64 13.65 -6.68 12.24
N LYS A 65 13.21 -7.94 12.18
CA LYS A 65 13.14 -8.82 13.35
C LYS A 65 14.53 -9.22 13.82
N GLU A 66 15.43 -9.59 12.91
CA GLU A 66 16.83 -9.90 13.26
C GLU A 66 17.55 -8.69 13.86
N ALA A 67 17.24 -7.48 13.39
CA ALA A 67 17.77 -6.25 13.95
C ALA A 67 17.17 -5.87 15.32
N GLY A 68 16.16 -6.60 15.83
CA GLY A 68 15.48 -6.29 17.08
C GLY A 68 14.60 -5.03 17.03
N LEU A 69 14.24 -4.57 15.82
CA LEU A 69 13.46 -3.35 15.61
C LEU A 69 11.95 -3.58 15.65
N VAL A 70 11.51 -4.83 15.54
CA VAL A 70 10.09 -5.21 15.58
C VAL A 70 9.89 -6.43 16.48
N ASP A 71 8.72 -6.50 17.10
CA ASP A 71 8.35 -7.64 17.94
C ASP A 71 8.13 -8.90 17.09
N THR A 72 8.26 -10.08 17.72
CA THR A 72 7.86 -11.35 17.09
C THR A 72 6.35 -11.40 16.86
N ASP A 73 5.56 -10.75 17.72
CA ASP A 73 4.12 -10.62 17.54
C ASP A 73 3.80 -9.48 16.55
N SER A 74 3.34 -9.86 15.35
CA SER A 74 2.96 -8.92 14.30
C SER A 74 1.76 -8.05 14.68
N SER A 75 0.91 -8.47 15.63
CA SER A 75 -0.24 -7.69 16.08
C SER A 75 0.19 -6.43 16.85
N ILE A 76 1.29 -6.52 17.61
CA ILE A 76 1.88 -5.39 18.33
C ILE A 76 2.43 -4.36 17.35
N ASN A 77 3.14 -4.84 16.33
CA ASN A 77 3.79 -4.00 15.32
C ASN A 77 2.78 -3.24 14.43
N ASN A 78 1.57 -3.77 14.25
CA ASN A 78 0.58 -3.22 13.33
C ASN A 78 -0.56 -2.44 13.99
N LYS A 79 -0.48 -2.14 15.31
CA LYS A 79 -1.53 -1.41 16.05
C LYS A 79 -1.99 -0.10 15.40
N LEU A 80 -1.07 0.62 14.75
CA LEU A 80 -1.34 1.92 14.11
C LEU A 80 -1.43 1.85 12.58
N SER A 81 -1.42 0.65 11.99
CA SER A 81 -1.41 0.43 10.53
C SER A 81 -2.63 1.04 9.81
N HIS A 82 -3.76 1.19 10.51
CA HIS A 82 -4.96 1.81 9.96
C HIS A 82 -4.99 3.34 10.10
N ASN A 83 -4.06 3.94 10.85
CA ASN A 83 -3.95 5.40 10.95
C ASN A 83 -3.31 5.97 9.69
N GLN A 84 -4.16 6.39 8.75
CA GLN A 84 -3.76 6.88 7.43
C GLN A 84 -2.79 8.07 7.50
N SER A 85 -2.99 8.98 8.45
CA SER A 85 -2.11 10.14 8.64
C SER A 85 -0.70 9.73 9.07
N LEU A 86 -0.59 8.75 9.97
CA LEU A 86 0.70 8.21 10.39
C LEU A 86 1.40 7.48 9.25
N VAL A 87 0.68 6.64 8.50
CA VAL A 87 1.24 5.93 7.34
C VAL A 87 1.76 6.93 6.30
N ARG A 88 1.01 7.99 6.00
CA ARG A 88 1.45 9.07 5.11
C ARG A 88 2.68 9.79 5.64
N ALA A 89 2.78 10.05 6.94
CA ALA A 89 3.95 10.68 7.55
C ALA A 89 5.20 9.82 7.40
N VAL A 90 5.09 8.50 7.61
CA VAL A 90 6.20 7.55 7.41
C VAL A 90 6.61 7.45 5.94
N ILE A 91 5.65 7.47 5.01
CA ILE A 91 5.95 7.52 3.57
C ILE A 91 6.69 8.83 3.22
N CYS A 92 6.22 9.96 3.75
CA CYS A 92 6.83 11.27 3.53
C CYS A 92 8.28 11.31 4.04
N SER A 93 8.55 10.75 5.23
CA SER A 93 9.93 10.72 5.77
C SER A 93 10.88 9.90 4.91
N GLY A 94 10.40 8.82 4.28
CA GLY A 94 11.21 7.98 3.38
C GLY A 94 11.41 8.57 1.98
N LEU A 95 10.54 9.47 1.53
CA LEU A 95 10.60 10.09 0.19
C LEU A 95 11.21 11.50 0.21
N PHE A 96 11.39 12.11 1.39
CA PHE A 96 12.03 13.42 1.52
C PHE A 96 13.45 13.42 0.94
N PRO A 97 13.86 14.45 0.16
CA PRO A 97 13.18 15.72 -0.13
C PRO A 97 12.32 15.74 -1.41
N GLY A 98 11.90 14.58 -1.96
CA GLY A 98 11.11 14.46 -3.19
C GLY A 98 9.67 14.99 -3.09
N ILE A 99 9.53 16.27 -2.79
CA ILE A 99 8.26 16.98 -2.57
C ILE A 99 7.97 17.86 -3.79
N ALA A 100 6.71 17.88 -4.21
CA ALA A 100 6.20 18.83 -5.20
C ALA A 100 5.01 19.59 -4.60
N SER A 101 4.92 20.90 -4.85
CA SER A 101 3.75 21.70 -4.53
C SER A 101 2.89 21.86 -5.78
N VAL A 102 1.61 21.55 -5.66
CA VAL A 102 0.64 21.81 -6.73
C VAL A 102 0.18 23.25 -6.59
N VAL A 103 0.58 24.11 -7.52
CA VAL A 103 0.02 25.45 -7.64
C VAL A 103 -1.24 25.36 -8.49
N GLY A 104 -2.40 25.44 -7.87
CA GLY A 104 -3.67 25.63 -8.56
C GLY A 104 -4.14 27.06 -8.34
N ASP A 105 -4.62 27.71 -9.41
CA ASP A 105 -5.35 28.97 -9.32
C ASP A 105 -6.56 28.78 -8.41
N ILE A 106 -6.43 29.25 -7.18
CA ILE A 106 -7.56 29.47 -6.29
C ILE A 106 -8.32 30.68 -6.85
N HIS A 107 -9.31 30.44 -7.71
CA HIS A 107 -10.42 31.37 -7.82
C HIS A 107 -11.31 31.15 -6.60
N VAL A 108 -11.05 31.93 -5.54
CA VAL A 108 -12.09 32.29 -4.58
C VAL A 108 -12.96 33.34 -5.27
N ILE A 109 -14.19 32.98 -5.63
CA ILE A 109 -15.33 33.90 -5.61
C ILE A 109 -16.53 33.12 -5.06
#